data_AF-A0A5A7UV97-F1
#
_entry.id   AF-A0A5A7UV97-F1
#
_cell.length_a   1.000
_cell.length_b   1.000
_cell.length_c   1.000
_cell.angle_alpha   90.00
_cell.angle_beta   90.00
_cell.angle_gamma   90.00
#
_symmetry.space_group_name_H-M   'P 1'
#
loop_
_entity.id
_entity.type
_entity.pdbx_description
1 polymer ?
#
loop_
_entity_poly.entity_id
_entity_poly.type
_entity_poly.pdbx_seq_one_letter_code
_entity_poly.pdbx_strand_id
1 'polypeptide(L)'
;MAETVEVICNAMEFVNDELKTITEWPKEQRQAEDKYGVQYVKQLQDIPELNSRDRVRLMQIIMHSVLDMKAFLRIPIELKLEYCTVLLEDNA
;
A
#
# COMPACT_ATOMS: atom_id res chain seq x y z
N MET A 1 8.20 14.59 43.71
CA MET A 1 6.79 14.76 43.28
C MET A 1 6.73 15.48 41.93
N ALA A 2 7.44 16.61 41.74
CA ALA A 2 7.52 17.28 40.43
C ALA A 2 8.13 16.41 39.31
N GLU A 3 9.26 15.74 39.56
CA GLU A 3 9.90 14.84 38.57
C GLU A 3 9.01 13.67 38.14
N THR A 4 8.21 13.12 39.07
CA THR A 4 7.29 12.01 38.76
C THR A 4 6.15 12.46 37.85
N VAL A 5 5.65 13.70 38.04
CA VAL A 5 4.62 14.28 37.18
C VAL A 5 5.18 14.54 35.79
N GLU A 6 6.41 15.03 35.68
CA GLU A 6 7.09 15.26 34.40
C GLU A 6 7.26 13.96 33.61
N VAL A 7 7.71 12.89 34.25
CA VAL A 7 7.84 11.56 33.61
C VAL A 7 6.49 11.04 33.12
N ILE A 8 5.41 11.24 33.88
CA ILE A 8 4.06 10.83 33.49
C ILE A 8 3.58 11.64 32.27
N CYS A 9 3.77 12.96 32.27
CA CYS A 9 3.41 13.82 31.15
C CYS A 9 4.16 13.41 29.86
N ASN A 10 5.47 13.17 29.95
CA ASN A 10 6.28 12.73 28.82
C ASN A 10 5.82 11.37 28.27
N ALA A 11 5.47 10.43 29.15
CA ALA A 11 4.94 9.13 28.73
C ALA A 11 3.57 9.26 28.05
N MET A 12 2.70 10.15 28.54
CA MET A 12 1.41 10.43 27.92
C MET A 12 1.55 11.07 26.54
N GLU A 13 2.46 12.04 26.38
CA GLU A 13 2.75 12.67 25.09
C GLU A 13 3.28 11.64 24.08
N PHE A 14 4.22 10.79 24.50
CA PHE A 14 4.75 9.72 23.65
C PHE A 14 3.65 8.77 23.15
N VAL A 15 2.81 8.27 24.07
CA VAL A 15 1.69 7.37 23.70
C VAL A 15 0.69 8.08 22.79
N ASN A 16 0.44 9.37 23.02
CA ASN A 16 -0.47 10.15 22.19
C ASN A 16 0.05 10.33 20.75
N ASP A 17 1.36 10.51 20.58
CA ASP A 17 2.01 10.57 19.26
C ASP A 17 1.97 9.20 18.54
N GLU A 18 2.17 8.09 19.26
CA GLU A 18 2.00 6.75 18.71
C GLU A 18 0.55 6.51 18.25
N LEU A 19 -0.43 6.88 19.08
CA LEU A 19 -1.85 6.76 18.74
C LEU A 19 -2.22 7.63 17.54
N LYS A 20 -1.68 8.85 17.46
CA LYS A 20 -1.88 9.74 16.31
C LYS A 20 -1.35 9.09 15.03
N THR A 21 -0.14 8.53 15.08
CA THR A 21 0.45 7.79 13.95
C THR A 21 -0.43 6.63 13.50
N ILE A 22 -0.98 5.85 14.44
CA ILE A 22 -1.91 4.75 14.13
C ILE A 22 -3.20 5.26 13.45
N THR A 23 -3.73 6.39 13.92
CA THR A 23 -4.95 6.98 13.32
C THR A 23 -4.71 7.62 11.95
N GLU A 24 -3.51 8.14 11.71
CA GLU A 24 -3.14 8.80 10.45
C GLU A 24 -2.67 7.79 9.39
N TRP A 25 -2.14 6.63 9.78
CA TRP A 25 -1.63 5.59 8.88
C TRP A 25 -2.59 5.20 7.73
N PRO A 26 -3.91 4.96 7.95
CA PRO A 26 -4.82 4.62 6.86
C PRO A 26 -5.05 5.78 5.87
N LYS A 27 -4.83 7.02 6.30
CA LYS A 27 -4.94 8.21 5.44
C LYS A 27 -3.66 8.39 4.63
N GLU A 28 -2.50 8.26 5.26
CA GLU A 28 -1.20 8.30 4.59
C GLU A 28 -1.05 7.18 3.56
N GLN A 29 -1.50 5.97 3.91
CA GLN A 29 -1.51 4.83 3.00
C GLN A 29 -2.38 5.11 1.77
N ARG A 30 -3.60 5.65 1.95
CA ARG A 30 -4.46 6.05 0.83
C ARG A 30 -3.81 7.12 -0.05
N GLN A 31 -3.22 8.15 0.56
CA GLN A 31 -2.54 9.21 -0.18
C GLN A 31 -1.32 8.68 -0.96
N ALA A 32 -0.57 7.75 -0.38
CA ALA A 32 0.54 7.10 -1.06
C ALA A 32 0.03 6.25 -2.24
N GLU A 33 -1.04 5.49 -2.07
CA GLU A 33 -1.67 4.70 -3.13
C GLU A 33 -2.13 5.56 -4.31
N ASP A 34 -2.78 6.70 -4.03
CA ASP A 34 -3.18 7.66 -5.05
C ASP A 34 -1.96 8.25 -5.79
N LYS A 35 -0.89 8.55 -5.05
CA LYS A 35 0.36 9.07 -5.60
C LYS A 35 1.05 8.05 -6.52
N TYR A 36 1.10 6.77 -6.15
CA TYR A 36 1.66 5.72 -7.00
C TYR A 36 0.84 5.54 -8.27
N GLY A 37 -0.49 5.52 -8.19
CA GLY A 37 -1.38 5.46 -9.36
C GLY A 37 -1.12 6.60 -10.36
N VAL A 38 -0.96 7.83 -9.87
CA VAL A 38 -0.64 9.00 -10.71
C VAL A 38 0.76 8.90 -11.34
N GLN A 39 1.76 8.38 -10.62
CA GLN A 39 3.11 8.23 -11.16
C GLN A 39 3.19 7.21 -12.30
N TYR A 40 2.53 6.06 -12.18
CA TYR A 40 2.50 5.06 -13.26
C TYR A 40 1.81 5.58 -14.53
N VAL A 41 0.70 6.31 -14.35
CA VAL A 41 0.01 6.96 -15.47
C VAL A 41 0.91 7.95 -16.19
N LYS A 42 1.66 8.75 -15.44
CA LYS A 42 2.62 9.72 -15.98
C LYS A 42 3.76 9.03 -16.74
N GLN A 43 4.36 7.99 -16.17
CA GLN A 43 5.42 7.22 -16.83
C GLN A 43 4.97 6.64 -18.17
N LEU A 44 3.74 6.12 -18.25
CA LEU A 44 3.19 5.62 -19.51
C LEU A 44 2.90 6.73 -20.53
N GLN A 45 2.60 7.96 -20.08
CA GLN A 45 2.46 9.12 -20.95
C GLN A 45 3.81 9.62 -21.48
N ASP A 46 4.86 9.51 -20.67
CA ASP A 46 6.22 9.97 -21.01
C ASP A 46 6.94 9.04 -22.01
N ILE A 47 6.37 7.86 -22.35
CA ILE A 47 6.90 6.95 -23.37
C ILE A 47 6.31 7.31 -24.75
N PRO A 48 7.09 7.93 -25.65
CA PRO A 48 6.58 8.42 -26.93
C PRO A 48 6.22 7.30 -27.92
N GLU A 49 6.81 6.11 -27.79
CA GLU A 49 6.55 4.95 -28.65
C GLU A 49 5.20 4.28 -28.35
N LEU A 50 4.63 4.54 -27.17
CA LEU A 50 3.34 3.98 -26.77
C LEU A 50 2.20 4.78 -27.40
N ASN A 51 1.46 4.12 -28.30
CA ASN A 51 0.21 4.68 -28.78
C ASN A 51 -0.86 4.72 -27.66
N SER A 52 -1.93 5.46 -27.89
CA SER A 52 -3.01 5.65 -26.90
C SER A 52 -3.66 4.36 -26.45
N ARG A 53 -3.85 3.39 -27.36
CA ARG A 53 -4.50 2.12 -27.08
C ARG A 53 -3.64 1.25 -26.18
N ASP A 54 -2.37 1.12 -26.52
CA ASP A 54 -1.42 0.31 -25.75
C ASP A 54 -1.19 0.93 -24.36
N ARG A 55 -1.12 2.25 -24.27
CA ARG A 55 -1.06 2.96 -22.99
C ARG A 55 -2.26 2.68 -22.10
N VAL A 56 -3.49 2.77 -22.63
CA VAL A 56 -4.70 2.45 -21.84
C VAL A 56 -4.71 0.98 -21.42
N ARG A 57 -4.30 0.07 -22.31
CA ARG A 57 -4.21 -1.36 -21.99
C ARG A 57 -3.20 -1.63 -20.87
N LEU A 58 -2.03 -0.98 -20.91
CA LEU A 58 -1.01 -1.08 -19.87
C LEU A 58 -1.49 -0.49 -18.54
N MET A 59 -2.18 0.66 -18.57
CA MET A 59 -2.79 1.23 -17.36
C MET A 59 -3.75 0.23 -16.71
N GLN A 60 -4.63 -0.39 -17.50
CA GLN A 60 -5.57 -1.41 -17.01
C GLN A 60 -4.85 -2.60 -16.40
N ILE A 61 -3.85 -3.17 -17.09
CA ILE A 61 -3.08 -4.32 -16.58
C ILE A 61 -2.42 -3.96 -15.25
N ILE A 62 -1.69 -2.84 -15.19
CA ILE A 62 -0.97 -2.41 -14.00
C ILE A 62 -1.94 -2.16 -12.84
N MET A 63 -3.07 -1.48 -13.08
CA MET A 63 -4.07 -1.24 -12.04
C MET A 63 -4.62 -2.53 -11.46
N HIS A 64 -4.97 -3.52 -12.30
CA HIS A 64 -5.44 -4.82 -11.81
C HIS A 64 -4.35 -5.56 -11.04
N SER A 65 -3.12 -5.64 -11.57
CA SER A 65 -2.01 -6.30 -10.87
C SER A 65 -1.70 -5.66 -9.51
N VAL A 66 -1.76 -4.34 -9.40
CA VAL A 66 -1.58 -3.64 -8.11
C VAL A 66 -2.70 -3.97 -7.13
N LEU A 67 -3.95 -4.03 -7.61
CA LEU A 67 -5.09 -4.45 -6.77
C LEU A 67 -4.93 -5.89 -6.30
N ASP A 68 -4.52 -6.80 -7.19
CA ASP A 68 -4.30 -8.22 -6.87
C ASP A 68 -3.16 -8.38 -5.85
N MET A 69 -2.04 -7.67 -6.03
CA MET A 69 -0.93 -7.66 -5.06
C MET A 69 -1.39 -7.14 -3.69
N LYS A 70 -2.18 -6.06 -3.66
CA LYS A 70 -2.74 -5.54 -2.40
C LYS A 70 -3.68 -6.53 -1.74
N ALA A 71 -4.53 -7.21 -2.50
CA ALA A 71 -5.41 -8.24 -1.99
C ALA A 71 -4.59 -9.40 -1.41
N PHE A 72 -3.56 -9.86 -2.12
CA PHE A 72 -2.65 -10.92 -1.67
C PHE A 72 -1.94 -10.56 -0.36
N LEU A 73 -1.48 -9.31 -0.19
CA LEU A 73 -0.83 -8.86 1.05
C LEU A 73 -1.75 -8.95 2.27
N ARG A 74 -3.08 -8.81 2.09
CA ARG A 74 -4.09 -8.91 3.15
C ARG A 74 -4.45 -10.35 3.55
N ILE A 75 -4.04 -11.34 2.76
CA ILE A 75 -4.27 -12.76 3.08
C ILE A 75 -3.41 -13.12 4.31
N PRO A 76 -3.94 -13.88 5.30
CA PRO A 76 -3.14 -14.44 6.39
C PRO A 76 -1.98 -15.30 5.87
N ILE A 77 -0.82 -15.27 6.54
CA ILE A 77 0.38 -15.93 6.02
C ILE A 77 0.22 -17.45 5.86
N GLU A 78 -0.62 -18.06 6.69
CA GLU A 78 -0.98 -19.47 6.68
C GLU A 78 -1.70 -19.86 5.38
N LEU A 79 -2.52 -18.94 4.85
CA LEU A 79 -3.29 -19.14 3.61
C LEU A 79 -2.52 -18.71 2.36
N LYS A 80 -1.46 -17.91 2.49
CA LYS A 80 -0.63 -17.50 1.35
C LYS A 80 0.04 -18.69 0.68
N LEU A 81 0.51 -19.66 1.47
CA LEU A 81 1.18 -20.85 0.94
C LEU A 81 0.20 -21.67 0.08
N GLU A 82 -0.98 -21.96 0.61
CA GLU A 82 -2.05 -22.68 -0.10
C GLU A 82 -2.46 -21.96 -1.39
N TYR A 83 -2.69 -20.64 -1.30
CA TYR A 83 -3.01 -19.81 -2.46
C TYR A 83 -1.94 -19.91 -3.55
N CYS A 84 -0.66 -19.81 -3.19
CA CYS A 84 0.44 -19.90 -4.15
C CYS A 84 0.56 -21.30 -4.76
N THR A 85 0.36 -22.36 -3.98
CA THR A 85 0.39 -23.73 -4.51
C THR A 85 -0.70 -23.95 -5.56
N VAL A 86 -1.95 -23.59 -5.27
CA VAL A 86 -3.06 -23.73 -6.22
C VAL A 86 -2.83 -22.88 -7.46
N LEU A 87 -2.41 -21.62 -7.29
CA LEU A 87 -2.12 -20.73 -8.41
C LEU A 87 -1.01 -21.29 -9.32
N LEU A 88 0.01 -21.94 -8.76
CA LEU A 88 1.09 -22.53 -9.54
C LEU A 88 0.65 -23.79 -10.28
N GLU A 89 -0.25 -24.59 -9.69
CA GLU A 89 -0.83 -25.78 -10.33
C GLU A 89 -1.75 -25.41 -11.50
N ASP A 90 -2.57 -24.37 -11.37
CA ASP A 90 -3.49 -23.91 -12.43
C ASP A 90 -2.75 -23.29 -13.63
N ASN A 91 -1.49 -22.88 -13.45
CA ASN A 91 -0.66 -22.26 -14.48
C ASN A 91 0.40 -23.21 -15.10
N ALA A 92 0.34 -24.51 -14.77
CA ALA A 92 1.22 -25.56 -15.31
C ALA A 92 0.67 -26.16 -16.62
#